data_AF-A0A5B8M3L3-F1
#
_entry.id   AF-A0A5B8M3L3-F1
#
_cell.length_a   1.000
_cell.length_b   1.000
_cell.length_c   1.000
_cell.angle_alpha   90.00
_cell.angle_beta   90.00
_cell.angle_gamma   90.00
#
_symmetry.space_group_name_H-M   'P 1'
#
loop_
_entity.id
_entity.type
_entity.pdbx_description
1 polymer ?
#
loop_
_entity_poly.entity_id
_entity_poly.type
_entity_poly.pdbx_seq_one_letter_code
_entity_poly.pdbx_strand_id
1 'polypeptide(L)'
;MSAPLDWLNSVLFTVLGQQVTVVEVIGFVAGALCLVGVTRQRLWSWPVGILNNLAFLALFLGTGLYADAALQVVFVLLGVYGWLSWGRRPKGAGPLLIRRATGRQIAYGVVLTALGTVVVAFLLTTETDSAAAWPDAFILSASLLATWTQARKLIEHWWVWIVVDAVSVPLYFAKGLWLNAVLFLAFLALCVYGLARWTRELRAATAGGVDEAALEDESESLPV
;
A
#
# COMPACT_ATOMS: atom_id res chain seq x y z
N MET A 1 33.36 -7.27 -0.14
CA MET A 1 33.13 -8.31 -1.18
C MET A 1 31.63 -8.48 -1.35
N SER A 2 31.04 -7.97 -2.43
CA SER A 2 29.65 -8.28 -2.84
C SER A 2 29.44 -8.04 -4.34
N ALA A 3 30.29 -8.64 -5.16
CA ALA A 3 30.29 -8.56 -6.62
C ALA A 3 29.02 -9.05 -7.38
N PRO A 4 28.11 -9.90 -6.85
CA PRO A 4 27.00 -10.41 -7.67
C PRO A 4 25.78 -9.46 -7.76
N LEU A 5 25.74 -8.36 -7.00
CA LEU A 5 24.61 -7.41 -7.01
C LEU A 5 25.00 -6.02 -7.52
N ASP A 6 26.27 -5.78 -7.86
CA ASP A 6 26.74 -4.46 -8.33
C ASP A 6 26.05 -4.02 -9.62
N TRP A 7 25.64 -4.97 -10.45
CA TRP A 7 24.85 -4.71 -11.65
C TRP A 7 23.47 -4.11 -11.36
N LEU A 8 22.87 -4.34 -10.18
CA LEU A 8 21.61 -3.70 -9.79
C LEU A 8 21.75 -2.20 -9.61
N ASN A 9 22.95 -1.74 -9.25
CA ASN A 9 23.28 -0.31 -9.15
C ASN A 9 23.80 0.26 -10.48
N SER A 10 23.88 -0.55 -11.54
CA SER A 10 24.32 -0.05 -12.84
C SER A 10 23.30 0.94 -13.41
N VAL A 11 23.84 2.03 -13.96
CA VAL A 11 23.05 3.08 -14.60
C VAL A 11 22.54 2.56 -15.94
N LEU A 12 21.23 2.53 -16.09
CA LEU A 12 20.54 2.08 -17.30
C LEU A 12 20.44 3.22 -18.32
N PHE A 13 20.00 4.39 -17.86
CA PHE A 13 19.89 5.61 -18.66
C PHE A 13 19.82 6.84 -17.73
N THR A 14 19.98 8.03 -18.30
CA THR A 14 19.86 9.30 -17.57
C THR A 14 18.62 10.05 -18.05
N VAL A 15 17.76 10.47 -17.11
CA VAL A 15 16.57 11.30 -17.40
C VAL A 15 16.65 12.57 -16.57
N LEU A 16 16.50 13.73 -17.23
CA LEU A 16 16.52 15.04 -16.55
C LEU A 16 17.78 15.24 -15.68
N GLY A 17 18.92 14.68 -16.09
CA GLY A 17 20.19 14.76 -15.35
C GLY A 17 20.29 13.81 -14.14
N GLN A 18 19.29 12.96 -13.88
CA GLN A 18 19.32 11.93 -12.85
C GLN A 18 19.64 10.56 -13.46
N GLN A 19 20.60 9.85 -12.85
CA GLN A 19 20.98 8.51 -13.25
C GLN A 19 19.91 7.52 -12.76
N VAL A 20 19.33 6.76 -13.69
CA VAL A 20 18.33 5.74 -13.38
C VAL A 20 19.02 4.39 -13.36
N THR A 21 18.97 3.70 -12.23
CA THR A 21 19.61 2.41 -12.00
C THR A 21 18.68 1.24 -12.32
N VAL A 22 19.25 0.05 -12.55
CA VAL A 22 18.48 -1.19 -12.75
C VAL A 22 17.51 -1.44 -11.60
N VAL A 23 17.96 -1.26 -10.35
CA VAL A 23 17.15 -1.53 -9.16
C VAL A 23 15.94 -0.60 -9.05
N GLU A 24 16.10 0.68 -9.42
CA GLU A 24 14.99 1.64 -9.44
C GLU A 24 13.94 1.22 -10.46
N VAL A 25 14.35 0.86 -11.69
CA VAL A 25 13.41 0.40 -12.72
C VAL A 25 12.67 -0.87 -12.28
N ILE A 26 13.38 -1.84 -11.70
CA ILE A 26 12.75 -3.07 -11.20
C ILE A 26 11.76 -2.74 -10.08
N GLY A 27 12.16 -1.91 -9.11
CA GLY A 27 11.30 -1.47 -8.02
C GLY A 27 10.05 -0.77 -8.52
N PHE A 28 10.17 0.07 -9.54
CA PHE A 28 9.05 0.79 -10.14
C PHE A 28 8.08 -0.15 -10.84
N VAL A 29 8.59 -1.07 -11.67
CA VAL A 29 7.76 -2.05 -12.37
C VAL A 29 7.06 -2.97 -11.37
N ALA A 30 7.77 -3.44 -10.35
CA ALA A 30 7.21 -4.28 -9.29
C ALA A 30 6.12 -3.54 -8.50
N GLY A 31 6.36 -2.27 -8.12
CA GLY A 31 5.39 -1.43 -7.43
C GLY A 31 4.13 -1.17 -8.27
N ALA A 32 4.30 -0.81 -9.54
CA ALA A 32 3.19 -0.61 -10.48
C ALA A 32 2.37 -1.89 -10.68
N LEU A 33 3.03 -3.03 -10.87
CA LEU A 33 2.37 -4.33 -10.98
C LEU A 33 1.60 -4.65 -9.71
N CYS A 34 2.20 -4.48 -8.54
CA CYS A 34 1.55 -4.70 -7.25
C CYS A 34 0.28 -3.85 -7.14
N LEU A 35 0.38 -2.53 -7.40
CA LEU A 35 -0.74 -1.59 -7.33
C LEU A 35 -1.87 -1.93 -8.31
N VAL A 36 -1.51 -2.35 -9.53
CA VAL A 36 -2.47 -2.84 -10.52
C VAL A 36 -3.13 -4.14 -10.05
N GLY A 37 -2.38 -5.03 -9.40
CA GLY A 37 -2.88 -6.25 -8.78
C GLY A 37 -3.89 -5.95 -7.68
N VAL A 38 -3.57 -5.02 -6.77
CA VAL A 38 -4.47 -4.54 -5.70
C VAL A 38 -5.73 -3.92 -6.29
N THR A 39 -5.58 -3.03 -7.29
CA THR A 39 -6.70 -2.40 -7.99
C THR A 39 -7.66 -3.44 -8.56
N ARG A 40 -7.13 -4.54 -9.11
CA ARG A 40 -7.91 -5.65 -9.70
C ARG A 40 -8.26 -6.75 -8.69
N GLN A 41 -8.07 -6.52 -7.39
CA GLN A 41 -8.29 -7.49 -6.32
C GLN A 41 -7.61 -8.86 -6.54
N ARG A 42 -6.46 -8.88 -7.21
CA ARG A 42 -5.74 -10.13 -7.53
C ARG A 42 -4.84 -10.56 -6.38
N LEU A 43 -4.97 -11.82 -5.96
CA LEU A 43 -4.25 -12.39 -4.81
C LEU A 43 -2.72 -12.35 -4.98
N TRP A 44 -2.20 -12.42 -6.21
CA TRP A 44 -0.76 -12.43 -6.48
C TRP A 44 -0.04 -11.12 -6.11
N SER A 45 -0.78 -10.01 -5.93
CA SER A 45 -0.19 -8.74 -5.48
C SER A 45 0.55 -8.88 -4.15
N TRP A 46 0.02 -9.70 -3.23
CA TRP A 46 0.61 -9.94 -1.92
C TRP A 46 1.97 -10.65 -1.97
N PRO A 47 2.13 -11.83 -2.60
CA PRO A 47 3.43 -12.48 -2.71
C PRO A 47 4.47 -11.62 -3.43
N VAL A 48 4.09 -10.82 -4.44
CA VAL A 48 5.03 -9.87 -5.07
C VAL A 48 5.54 -8.83 -4.06
N GLY A 49 4.65 -8.24 -3.27
CA GLY A 49 5.04 -7.31 -2.21
C GLY A 49 5.89 -7.96 -1.11
N ILE A 50 5.55 -9.18 -0.69
CA ILE A 50 6.31 -9.93 0.32
C ILE A 50 7.73 -10.21 -0.18
N LEU A 51 7.88 -10.69 -1.42
CA LEU A 51 9.20 -10.94 -2.00
C LEU A 51 10.05 -9.67 -2.08
N ASN A 52 9.44 -8.54 -2.44
CA ASN A 52 10.11 -7.24 -2.44
C ASN A 52 10.62 -6.86 -1.03
N ASN A 53 9.76 -6.98 -0.01
CA ASN A 53 10.14 -6.64 1.37
C ASN A 53 11.19 -7.61 1.94
N LEU A 54 11.17 -8.89 1.56
CA LEU A 54 12.21 -9.85 1.93
C LEU A 54 13.56 -9.53 1.30
N ALA A 55 13.57 -9.05 0.05
CA ALA A 55 14.81 -8.60 -0.60
C ALA A 55 15.40 -7.38 0.12
N PHE A 56 14.57 -6.39 0.46
CA PHE A 56 15.01 -5.23 1.26
C PHE A 56 15.46 -5.63 2.66
N LEU A 57 14.78 -6.58 3.31
CA LEU A 57 15.19 -7.12 4.61
C LEU A 57 16.62 -7.70 4.55
N ALA A 58 16.91 -8.53 3.54
CA ALA A 58 18.24 -9.13 3.37
C ALA A 58 19.32 -8.05 3.12
N LEU A 59 19.00 -7.03 2.33
CA LEU A 59 19.90 -5.90 2.06
C LEU A 59 20.22 -5.10 3.33
N PHE A 60 19.20 -4.76 4.13
CA PHE A 60 19.38 -3.98 5.35
C PHE A 60 20.11 -4.77 6.45
N LEU A 61 19.86 -6.06 6.57
CA LEU A 61 20.64 -6.93 7.45
C LEU A 61 22.12 -6.99 7.03
N GLY A 62 22.41 -7.03 5.72
CA GLY A 62 23.77 -7.04 5.19
C GLY A 62 24.54 -5.72 5.37
N THR A 63 23.83 -4.60 5.55
CA THR A 63 24.40 -3.25 5.72
C THR A 63 24.39 -2.77 7.19
N GLY A 64 23.85 -3.56 8.12
CA GLY A 64 23.76 -3.21 9.54
C GLY A 64 22.62 -2.24 9.88
N LEU A 65 21.71 -1.97 8.95
CA LEU A 65 20.56 -1.07 9.13
C LEU A 65 19.41 -1.83 9.80
N TYR A 66 19.56 -2.12 11.10
CA TYR A 66 18.60 -2.94 11.84
C TYR A 66 17.22 -2.30 11.98
N ALA A 67 17.12 -0.97 12.02
CA ALA A 67 15.83 -0.27 12.11
C ALA A 67 15.02 -0.46 10.82
N ASP A 68 15.63 -0.24 9.65
CA ASP A 68 15.01 -0.48 8.35
C ASP A 68 14.68 -1.96 8.16
N ALA A 69 15.58 -2.86 8.58
CA ALA A 69 15.32 -4.30 8.57
C ALA A 69 14.07 -4.66 9.41
N ALA A 70 13.94 -4.14 10.62
CA ALA A 70 12.77 -4.37 11.47
C ALA A 70 11.47 -3.87 10.82
N LEU A 71 11.52 -2.73 10.13
CA LEU A 71 10.39 -2.22 9.37
C LEU A 71 9.99 -3.17 8.23
N GLN A 72 10.95 -3.73 7.50
CA GLN A 72 10.67 -4.72 6.46
C GLN A 72 9.98 -5.96 7.04
N VAL A 73 10.37 -6.40 8.25
CA VAL A 73 9.65 -7.49 8.95
C VAL A 73 8.17 -7.12 9.17
N VAL A 74 7.87 -5.91 9.62
CA VAL A 74 6.48 -5.46 9.80
C VAL A 74 5.70 -5.51 8.48
N PHE A 75 6.30 -5.01 7.39
CA PHE A 75 5.67 -5.08 6.06
C PHE A 75 5.48 -6.52 5.56
N VAL A 76 6.43 -7.42 5.82
CA VAL A 76 6.28 -8.85 5.51
C VAL A 76 5.13 -9.45 6.30
N LEU A 77 5.03 -9.18 7.61
CA LEU A 77 3.94 -9.69 8.46
C LEU A 77 2.57 -9.17 7.99
N LEU A 78 2.47 -7.88 7.68
CA LEU A 78 1.26 -7.29 7.09
C LEU A 78 0.94 -7.89 5.71
N GLY A 79 1.96 -8.14 4.90
CA GLY A 79 1.85 -8.78 3.60
C GLY A 79 1.30 -10.20 3.69
N VAL A 80 1.84 -11.01 4.61
CA VAL A 80 1.36 -12.37 4.89
C VAL A 80 -0.08 -12.33 5.42
N TYR A 81 -0.38 -11.42 6.34
CA TYR A 81 -1.75 -11.22 6.83
C TYR A 81 -2.71 -10.85 5.69
N GLY A 82 -2.32 -9.95 4.79
CA GLY A 82 -3.07 -9.59 3.59
C GLY A 82 -3.29 -10.76 2.65
N TRP A 83 -2.24 -11.56 2.42
CA TRP A 83 -2.34 -12.76 1.59
C TRP A 83 -3.33 -13.78 2.16
N LEU A 84 -3.22 -14.07 3.46
CA LEU A 84 -4.09 -15.01 4.15
C LEU A 84 -5.53 -14.50 4.24
N SER A 85 -5.73 -13.21 4.51
CA SER A 85 -7.06 -12.61 4.57
C SER A 85 -7.73 -12.68 3.20
N TRP A 86 -7.08 -12.23 2.13
CA TRP A 86 -7.65 -12.27 0.78
C TRP A 86 -7.84 -13.69 0.23
N GLY A 87 -7.03 -14.65 0.67
CA GLY A 87 -7.14 -16.06 0.30
C GLY A 87 -8.29 -16.80 1.00
N ARG A 88 -8.75 -16.32 2.17
CA ARG A 88 -9.87 -16.92 2.90
C ARG A 88 -11.19 -16.54 2.22
N ARG A 89 -11.74 -17.49 1.45
CA ARG A 89 -13.15 -17.50 1.05
C ARG A 89 -13.94 -18.21 2.14
N PRO A 90 -14.84 -17.54 2.90
CA PRO A 90 -15.68 -18.26 3.84
C PRO A 90 -16.54 -19.27 3.08
N LYS A 91 -16.68 -20.50 3.59
CA LYS A 91 -17.64 -21.45 3.02
C LYS A 91 -19.05 -20.92 3.31
N GLY A 92 -19.83 -20.65 2.26
CA GLY A 92 -21.21 -20.16 2.37
C GLY A 92 -21.36 -18.65 2.56
N ALA A 93 -20.27 -17.89 2.72
CA ALA A 93 -20.31 -16.43 2.56
C ALA A 93 -19.57 -16.07 1.27
N GLY A 94 -20.06 -15.08 0.54
CA GLY A 94 -19.42 -14.60 -0.70
C GLY A 94 -17.94 -14.23 -0.51
N PRO A 95 -17.21 -13.95 -1.61
CA PRO A 95 -15.83 -13.45 -1.54
C PRO A 95 -15.75 -12.29 -0.54
N LEU A 96 -14.66 -12.15 0.23
CA LEU A 96 -14.49 -11.01 1.15
C LEU A 96 -14.86 -9.72 0.42
N LEU A 97 -16.01 -9.17 0.79
CA LEU A 97 -16.60 -8.04 0.10
C LEU A 97 -15.83 -6.79 0.52
N ILE A 98 -15.61 -5.91 -0.45
CA ILE A 98 -15.20 -4.55 -0.15
C ILE A 98 -16.18 -4.01 0.87
N ARG A 99 -15.68 -3.35 1.92
CA ARG A 99 -16.56 -2.70 2.91
C ARG A 99 -16.02 -1.35 3.29
N ARG A 100 -16.86 -0.55 3.94
CA ARG A 100 -16.47 0.75 4.50
C ARG A 100 -15.98 0.60 5.94
N ALA A 101 -15.00 1.40 6.31
CA ALA A 101 -14.58 1.58 7.67
C ALA A 101 -15.69 2.27 8.47
N THR A 102 -15.86 1.87 9.73
CA THR A 102 -16.74 2.62 10.65
C THR A 102 -16.07 3.91 11.09
N GLY A 103 -16.84 4.91 11.54
CA GLY A 103 -16.28 6.17 12.06
C GLY A 103 -15.26 5.96 13.18
N ARG A 104 -15.47 4.94 14.04
CA ARG A 104 -14.50 4.54 15.08
C ARG A 104 -13.19 4.01 14.49
N GLN A 105 -13.25 3.20 13.44
CA GLN A 105 -12.05 2.68 12.77
C GLN A 105 -11.26 3.80 12.09
N ILE A 106 -11.95 4.79 11.51
CA ILE A 106 -11.31 5.98 10.93
C ILE A 106 -10.60 6.77 12.03
N ALA A 107 -11.29 7.06 13.15
CA ALA A 107 -10.71 7.79 14.27
C ALA A 107 -9.46 7.07 14.84
N TYR A 108 -9.54 5.76 15.06
CA TYR A 108 -8.39 4.98 15.49
C TYR A 108 -7.24 4.98 14.47
N GLY A 109 -7.56 4.92 13.18
CA GLY A 109 -6.56 5.02 12.11
C GLY A 109 -5.82 6.35 12.16
N VAL A 110 -6.55 7.47 12.25
CA VAL A 110 -5.96 8.82 12.34
C VAL A 110 -5.05 8.94 13.56
N VAL A 111 -5.53 8.51 14.74
CA VAL A 111 -4.73 8.55 15.98
C VAL A 111 -3.49 7.67 15.87
N LEU A 112 -3.62 6.45 15.33
CA LEU A 112 -2.49 5.53 15.19
C LEU A 112 -1.43 6.07 14.21
N THR A 113 -1.86 6.66 13.09
CA THR A 113 -0.94 7.30 12.14
C THR A 113 -0.26 8.52 12.76
N ALA A 114 -0.98 9.35 13.52
CA ALA A 114 -0.38 10.50 14.20
C ALA A 114 0.66 10.07 15.24
N LEU A 115 0.32 9.10 16.10
CA LEU A 115 1.25 8.56 17.10
C LEU A 115 2.45 7.88 16.45
N GLY A 116 2.22 7.05 15.42
CA GLY A 116 3.30 6.44 14.64
C GLY A 116 4.23 7.47 14.02
N THR A 117 3.67 8.56 13.48
CA THR A 117 4.45 9.65 12.88
C THR A 117 5.33 10.31 13.93
N VAL A 118 4.81 10.59 15.13
CA VAL A 118 5.62 11.20 16.21
C VAL A 118 6.76 10.26 16.63
N VAL A 119 6.47 8.97 16.82
CA VAL A 119 7.48 7.98 17.22
C VAL A 119 8.57 7.85 16.16
N VAL A 120 8.18 7.72 14.89
CA VAL A 120 9.13 7.56 13.78
C VAL A 120 9.91 8.86 13.53
N ALA A 121 9.25 10.02 13.61
CA ALA A 121 9.93 11.31 13.47
C ALA A 121 10.97 11.49 14.56
N PHE A 122 10.66 11.14 15.81
CA PHE A 122 11.62 11.18 16.90
C PHE A 122 12.84 10.31 16.61
N LEU A 123 12.63 9.05 16.21
CA LEU A 123 13.71 8.14 15.83
C LEU A 123 14.55 8.68 14.67
N LEU A 124 13.92 9.23 13.63
CA LEU A 124 14.63 9.82 12.50
C LEU A 124 15.44 11.05 12.93
N THR A 125 14.91 11.91 13.79
CA THR A 125 15.62 13.11 14.24
C THR A 125 16.78 12.81 15.20
N THR A 126 16.74 11.69 15.93
CA THR A 126 17.81 11.32 16.86
C THR A 126 18.91 10.50 16.20
N GLU A 127 18.55 9.63 15.24
CA GLU A 127 19.47 8.67 14.64
C GLU A 127 19.96 9.08 13.23
N THR A 128 19.34 10.08 12.59
CA THR A 128 19.69 10.48 11.20
C THR A 128 19.69 11.99 10.98
N ASP A 129 20.53 12.47 10.06
CA ASP A 129 20.52 13.86 9.56
C ASP A 129 19.39 14.09 8.52
N SER A 130 18.20 13.52 8.73
CA SER A 130 17.11 13.65 7.77
C SER A 130 16.52 15.06 7.78
N ALA A 131 16.78 15.81 6.70
CA ALA A 131 16.23 17.15 6.48
C ALA A 131 14.69 17.19 6.41
N ALA A 132 14.02 16.03 6.28
CA ALA A 132 12.57 15.91 6.16
C ALA A 132 11.98 14.79 7.03
N ALA A 133 12.52 14.60 8.25
CA ALA A 133 12.12 13.55 9.18
C ALA A 133 10.60 13.45 9.42
N TRP A 134 9.89 14.58 9.52
CA TRP A 134 8.44 14.60 9.77
C TRP A 134 7.62 14.10 8.57
N PRO A 135 7.77 14.64 7.34
CA PRO A 135 7.14 14.07 6.16
C PRO A 135 7.47 12.60 5.91
N ASP A 136 8.74 12.20 6.09
CA ASP A 136 9.17 10.82 5.89
C ASP A 136 8.50 9.88 6.92
N ALA A 137 8.43 10.29 8.18
CA ALA A 137 7.74 9.56 9.24
C ALA A 137 6.23 9.40 9.00
N PHE A 138 5.60 10.45 8.46
CA PHE A 138 4.19 10.42 8.10
C PHE A 138 3.93 9.43 6.97
N ILE A 139 4.70 9.51 5.88
CA ILE A 139 4.60 8.61 4.72
C ILE A 139 4.70 7.16 5.17
N LEU A 140 5.69 6.84 6.00
CA LEU A 140 5.88 5.49 6.55
C LEU A 140 4.68 5.05 7.40
N SER A 141 4.26 5.87 8.36
CA SER A 141 3.19 5.52 9.31
C SER A 141 1.83 5.37 8.62
N ALA A 142 1.53 6.25 7.68
CA ALA A 142 0.32 6.17 6.87
C ALA A 142 0.35 4.96 5.93
N SER A 143 1.50 4.60 5.35
CA SER A 143 1.65 3.42 4.48
C SER A 143 1.41 2.10 5.24
N LEU A 144 1.85 2.02 6.50
CA LEU A 144 1.56 0.86 7.37
C LEU A 144 0.04 0.74 7.63
N LEU A 145 -0.63 1.85 7.96
CA LEU A 145 -2.08 1.86 8.14
C LEU A 145 -2.81 1.50 6.84
N ALA A 146 -2.38 2.05 5.71
CA ALA A 146 -2.95 1.79 4.39
C ALA A 146 -2.83 0.30 4.04
N THR A 147 -1.66 -0.30 4.25
CA THR A 147 -1.43 -1.73 3.99
C THR A 147 -2.30 -2.62 4.88
N TRP A 148 -2.45 -2.27 6.15
CA TRP A 148 -3.30 -3.01 7.09
C TRP A 148 -4.80 -2.90 6.77
N THR A 149 -5.27 -1.70 6.43
CA THR A 149 -6.68 -1.47 6.01
C THR A 149 -6.98 -2.11 4.66
N GLN A 150 -6.01 -2.10 3.74
CA GLN A 150 -6.05 -2.81 2.45
C GLN A 150 -6.16 -4.33 2.62
N ALA A 151 -5.39 -4.92 3.54
CA ALA A 151 -5.51 -6.34 3.89
C ALA A 151 -6.94 -6.69 4.33
N ARG A 152 -7.63 -5.76 5.00
CA ARG A 152 -9.02 -5.90 5.46
C ARG A 152 -10.08 -5.51 4.43
N LYS A 153 -9.69 -5.19 3.19
CA LYS A 153 -10.56 -4.69 2.10
C LYS A 153 -11.46 -3.50 2.51
N LEU A 154 -10.94 -2.63 3.37
CA LEU A 154 -11.59 -1.36 3.69
C LEU A 154 -11.34 -0.38 2.56
N ILE A 155 -12.38 0.16 1.92
CA ILE A 155 -12.21 1.04 0.75
C ILE A 155 -11.41 2.32 1.07
N GLU A 156 -11.42 2.76 2.34
CA GLU A 156 -10.73 3.95 2.81
C GLU A 156 -9.20 3.87 2.69
N HIS A 157 -8.61 2.67 2.55
CA HIS A 157 -7.17 2.53 2.29
C HIS A 157 -6.70 3.31 1.05
N TRP A 158 -7.56 3.43 0.02
CA TRP A 158 -7.26 4.21 -1.18
C TRP A 158 -7.09 5.70 -0.88
N TRP A 159 -7.87 6.25 0.04
CA TRP A 159 -7.72 7.64 0.46
C TRP A 159 -6.40 7.85 1.19
N VAL A 160 -6.00 6.88 2.03
CA VAL A 160 -4.71 6.95 2.72
C VAL A 160 -3.56 6.94 1.70
N TRP A 161 -3.60 6.04 0.70
CA TRP A 161 -2.60 6.02 -0.37
C TRP A 161 -2.57 7.31 -1.21
N ILE A 162 -3.73 7.87 -1.54
CA ILE A 162 -3.82 9.18 -2.23
C ILE A 162 -3.12 10.28 -1.42
N VAL A 163 -3.35 10.33 -0.10
CA VAL A 163 -2.70 11.32 0.77
C VAL A 163 -1.19 11.07 0.85
N VAL A 164 -0.77 9.81 0.98
CA VAL A 164 0.66 9.45 0.96
C VAL A 164 1.33 9.92 -0.32
N ASP A 165 0.73 9.65 -1.48
CA ASP A 165 1.29 10.05 -2.77
C ASP A 165 1.29 11.59 -2.91
N ALA A 166 0.21 12.25 -2.51
CA ALA A 166 0.10 13.71 -2.57
C ALA A 166 1.13 14.43 -1.68
N VAL A 167 1.55 13.82 -0.57
CA VAL A 167 2.66 14.33 0.26
C VAL A 167 4.02 13.96 -0.32
N SER A 168 4.15 12.76 -0.89
CA SER A 168 5.40 12.24 -1.46
C SER A 168 5.86 13.02 -2.69
N VAL A 169 4.93 13.41 -3.58
CA VAL A 169 5.25 14.15 -4.82
C VAL A 169 6.00 15.47 -4.57
N PRO A 170 5.47 16.45 -3.80
CA PRO A 170 6.19 17.70 -3.54
C PRO A 170 7.46 17.47 -2.73
N LEU A 171 7.47 16.48 -1.82
CA LEU A 171 8.66 16.12 -1.06
C LEU A 171 9.80 15.63 -1.97
N TYR A 172 9.51 14.78 -2.95
CA TYR A 172 10.51 14.30 -3.90
C TYR A 172 10.97 15.37 -4.88
N PHE A 173 10.09 16.29 -5.29
CA PHE A 173 10.53 17.48 -6.02
C PHE A 173 11.51 18.33 -5.19
N ALA A 174 11.21 18.57 -3.91
CA ALA A 174 12.08 19.33 -3.02
C ALA A 174 13.43 18.63 -2.77
N LYS A 175 13.45 17.29 -2.75
CA LYS A 175 14.67 16.46 -2.64
C LYS A 175 15.44 16.35 -3.98
N GLY A 176 14.96 16.95 -5.07
CA GLY A 176 15.59 16.85 -6.39
C GLY A 176 15.42 15.48 -7.06
N LEU A 177 14.54 14.62 -6.53
CA LEU A 177 14.28 13.26 -7.00
C LEU A 177 13.14 13.27 -8.03
N TRP A 178 13.36 13.93 -9.17
CA TRP A 178 12.36 14.16 -10.22
C TRP A 178 11.67 12.89 -10.72
N LEU A 179 12.44 11.81 -10.89
CA LEU A 179 11.90 10.53 -11.37
C LEU A 179 10.91 9.92 -10.37
N ASN A 180 11.26 9.92 -9.08
CA ASN A 180 10.37 9.46 -8.02
C ASN A 180 9.11 10.33 -7.94
N ALA A 181 9.24 11.66 -8.06
CA ALA A 181 8.09 12.55 -8.06
C ALA A 181 7.10 12.24 -9.20
N VAL A 182 7.59 12.00 -10.42
CA VAL A 182 6.75 11.62 -11.57
C VAL A 182 6.12 10.25 -11.39
N LEU A 183 6.84 9.29 -10.81
CA LEU A 183 6.29 7.96 -10.52
C LEU A 183 5.16 8.03 -9.49
N PHE A 184 5.36 8.76 -8.40
CA PHE A 184 4.34 8.92 -7.36
C PHE A 184 3.11 9.67 -7.89
N LEU A 185 3.27 10.57 -8.87
CA LEU A 185 2.13 11.12 -9.61
C LEU A 185 1.37 10.04 -10.40
N ALA A 186 2.07 9.07 -11.00
CA ALA A 186 1.43 7.95 -11.69
C ALA A 186 0.73 7.00 -10.71
N PHE A 187 1.33 6.72 -9.55
CA PHE A 187 0.70 5.94 -8.47
C PHE A 187 -0.52 6.65 -7.93
N LEU A 188 -0.47 7.97 -7.72
CA LEU A 188 -1.62 8.78 -7.33
C LEU A 188 -2.79 8.60 -8.30
N ALA A 189 -2.53 8.68 -9.60
CA ALA A 189 -3.55 8.46 -10.63
C ALA A 189 -4.12 7.03 -10.59
N LEU A 190 -3.26 6.02 -10.39
CA LEU A 190 -3.69 4.62 -10.22
C LEU A 190 -4.51 4.42 -8.94
N CYS A 191 -4.18 5.09 -7.84
CA CYS A 191 -4.95 5.04 -6.60
C CYS A 191 -6.35 5.66 -6.77
N VAL A 192 -6.45 6.79 -7.47
CA VAL A 192 -7.75 7.38 -7.84
C VAL A 192 -8.57 6.43 -8.72
N TYR A 193 -7.94 5.78 -9.70
CA TYR A 193 -8.59 4.76 -10.52
C TYR A 193 -9.03 3.55 -9.69
N GLY A 194 -8.18 3.08 -8.77
CA GLY A 194 -8.47 1.97 -7.85
C GLY A 194 -9.67 2.26 -6.96
N LEU A 195 -9.72 3.47 -6.37
CA LEU A 195 -10.85 3.94 -5.59
C LEU A 195 -12.15 3.96 -6.40
N ALA A 196 -12.11 4.53 -7.61
CA ALA A 196 -13.28 4.60 -8.49
C ALA A 196 -13.80 3.20 -8.83
N ARG A 197 -12.90 2.27 -9.16
CA ARG A 197 -13.24 0.88 -9.46
C ARG A 197 -13.86 0.16 -8.26
N TRP A 198 -13.22 0.21 -7.10
CA TRP A 198 -13.70 -0.43 -5.87
C TRP A 198 -15.03 0.14 -5.40
N THR A 199 -15.26 1.45 -5.61
CA THR A 199 -16.53 2.09 -5.29
C THR A 199 -17.66 1.57 -6.17
N ARG A 200 -17.40 1.34 -7.46
CA ARG A 200 -18.39 0.75 -8.38
C ARG A 200 -18.73 -0.69 -7.97
N GLU A 201 -17.70 -1.49 -7.66
CA GLU A 201 -17.87 -2.88 -7.21
C GLU A 201 -18.65 -2.95 -5.88
N LEU A 202 -18.37 -2.04 -4.94
CA LEU A 202 -19.10 -1.93 -3.67
C LEU A 202 -20.58 -1.57 -3.86
N ARG A 203 -20.88 -0.60 -4.74
CA ARG A 203 -22.26 -0.20 -5.04
C ARG A 203 -23.04 -1.31 -5.72
N ALA A 204 -22.44 -2.01 -6.68
CA ALA A 204 -23.06 -3.15 -7.36
C ALA A 204 -23.42 -4.27 -6.37
N ALA A 205 -22.52 -4.60 -5.44
CA ALA A 205 -22.79 -5.60 -4.41
C ALA A 205 -23.90 -5.19 -3.44
N THR A 206 -24.02 -3.90 -3.13
CA THR A 206 -25.10 -3.38 -2.26
C THR A 206 -26.45 -3.43 -2.96
N ALA A 207 -26.51 -3.09 -4.26
CA ALA A 207 -27.75 -3.12 -5.03
C ALA A 207 -28.29 -4.55 -5.22
N GLY A 208 -27.43 -5.50 -5.59
CA GLY A 208 -27.86 -6.90 -5.78
C GLY A 208 -28.41 -7.55 -4.50
N GLY A 209 -27.88 -7.18 -3.32
CA GLY A 209 -28.41 -7.68 -2.05
C GLY A 209 -29.78 -7.09 -1.67
N VAL A 210 -30.13 -5.89 -2.16
CA VAL A 210 -31.47 -5.31 -1.97
C VAL A 210 -32.48 -6.03 -2.87
N ASP A 211 -32.11 -6.32 -4.12
CA ASP A 211 -32.98 -7.04 -5.06
C ASP A 211 -33.27 -8.47 -4.57
N GLU A 212 -32.26 -9.19 -4.04
CA GLU A 212 -32.43 -10.55 -3.50
C GLU A 212 -33.35 -10.58 -2.26
N ALA A 213 -33.18 -9.64 -1.32
CA ALA A 213 -34.04 -9.54 -0.14
C ALA A 213 -35.49 -9.18 -0.49
N ALA A 214 -35.72 -8.37 -1.53
CA ALA A 214 -37.06 -8.03 -2.00
C ALA A 214 -37.78 -9.25 -2.63
N LEU A 215 -37.05 -10.12 -3.32
CA LEU A 215 -37.60 -11.36 -3.88
C LEU A 215 -37.93 -12.41 -2.81
N GLU A 216 -37.13 -12.49 -1.74
CA GLU A 216 -37.42 -13.37 -0.59
C GLU A 216 -38.72 -12.95 0.11
N ASP A 217 -38.89 -11.64 0.39
CA ASP A 217 -40.10 -11.08 1.02
C ASP A 217 -41.36 -11.30 0.16
N GLU A 218 -41.25 -11.14 -1.16
CA GLU A 218 -42.36 -11.41 -2.09
C GLU A 218 -42.74 -12.90 -2.12
N SER A 219 -41.75 -13.80 -2.08
CA SER A 219 -41.96 -15.26 -2.08
C SER A 219 -42.61 -15.79 -0.80
N GLU A 220 -42.32 -15.17 0.35
CA GLU A 220 -42.91 -15.52 1.64
C GLU A 220 -44.35 -15.00 1.77
N SER A 221 -44.70 -13.96 1.01
CA SER A 221 -46.03 -13.33 1.01
C SER A 221 -47.09 -14.03 0.16
N LEU A 222 -46.70 -14.96 -0.73
CA LEU A 222 -47.63 -15.69 -1.59
C LEU A 222 -48.25 -16.88 -0.85
N PRO A 223 -49.60 -16.97 -0.74
CA PRO A 223 -50.25 -18.13 -0.14
C PRO A 223 -50.06 -19.38 -1.02
N VAL A 224 -49.70 -20.49 -0.37
CA VAL A 224 -49.47 -21.83 -0.97
C VAL A 224 -50.73 -22.39 -1.64
#